data_AF-B0T9W0-F1
#
_entry.id   AF-B0T9W0-F1
#
_cell.length_a   1.000
_cell.length_b   1.000
_cell.length_c   1.000
_cell.angle_alpha   90.00
_cell.angle_beta   90.00
_cell.angle_gamma   90.00
#
_symmetry.space_group_name_H-M   'P 1'
#
loop_
_entity.id
_entity.type
_entity.pdbx_description
1 polymer ?
#
loop_
_entity_poly.entity_id
_entity_poly.type
_entity_poly.pdbx_seq_one_letter_code
_entity_poly.pdbx_strand_id
1 'polypeptide(L)'
;MDLNTDFSQRVLIHGDSVPWVPSPAANVDRRMLDRIGGEVARATSIVRYAPGSLFPPHTHGGGEEFIVLDGVFQDEHGDYPAGTYVRNPPTSRHQPASAKGCTIFVKLWQFDPTDRTGVNINMAEQVAVAVLGRPGVAVIPLFRDLRETVSLETWSPGAEISADVPGGAELLVLDGTCLESGESMRALTWLRIPVGSQIQAVAGDQGTRVWIKTGGLRFTNPPGSQP
;
A
#
# COMPACT_ATOMS: atom_id res chain seq x y z
N MET A 1 -1.95 19.89 3.51
CA MET A 1 -1.69 19.48 4.90
C MET A 1 -0.62 18.41 4.82
N ASP A 2 0.47 18.65 5.52
CA ASP A 2 1.57 17.71 5.61
C ASP A 2 1.34 16.79 6.82
N LEU A 3 1.56 15.50 6.62
CA LEU A 3 1.38 14.44 7.63
C LEU A 3 2.50 13.42 7.47
N ASN A 4 3.24 13.16 8.55
CA ASN A 4 4.34 12.19 8.59
C ASN A 4 5.32 12.37 7.41
N THR A 5 5.75 13.62 7.17
CA THR A 5 6.56 14.00 5.99
C THR A 5 8.06 13.85 6.17
N ASP A 6 8.54 13.63 7.39
CA ASP A 6 9.94 13.28 7.63
C ASP A 6 10.16 11.80 7.33
N PHE A 7 10.67 11.50 6.14
CA PHE A 7 10.97 10.13 5.68
C PHE A 7 12.25 9.54 6.30
N SER A 8 13.00 10.32 7.08
CA SER A 8 14.09 9.79 7.90
C SER A 8 13.59 9.14 9.20
N GLN A 9 12.32 9.34 9.56
CA GLN A 9 11.71 8.77 10.75
C GLN A 9 10.98 7.46 10.44
N ARG A 10 11.09 6.51 11.38
CA ARG A 10 10.20 5.34 11.45
C ARG A 10 8.83 5.80 11.94
N VAL A 11 7.77 5.32 11.29
CA VAL A 11 6.39 5.67 11.62
C VAL A 11 5.52 4.41 11.61
N LEU A 12 4.91 4.09 12.75
CA LEU A 12 3.94 3.00 12.89
C LEU A 12 2.57 3.60 13.20
N ILE A 13 1.55 3.21 12.42
CA ILE A 13 0.18 3.68 12.57
C ILE A 13 -0.76 2.48 12.51
N HIS A 14 -1.55 2.32 13.55
CA HIS A 14 -2.71 1.44 13.50
C HIS A 14 -3.81 2.08 12.65
N GLY A 15 -3.89 1.73 11.37
CA GLY A 15 -4.83 2.36 10.43
C GLY A 15 -6.30 2.18 10.84
N ASP A 16 -6.62 1.14 11.60
CA ASP A 16 -7.95 0.91 12.17
C ASP A 16 -8.35 1.94 13.25
N SER A 17 -7.39 2.56 13.94
CA SER A 17 -7.62 3.57 14.99
C SER A 17 -7.64 5.01 14.47
N VAL A 18 -7.19 5.24 13.22
CA VAL A 18 -7.26 6.57 12.60
C VAL A 18 -8.73 6.94 12.34
N PRO A 19 -9.21 8.12 12.74
CA PRO A 19 -10.56 8.55 12.43
C PRO A 19 -10.79 8.69 10.92
N TRP A 20 -12.00 8.35 10.46
CA TRP A 20 -12.42 8.65 9.10
C TRP A 20 -12.61 10.16 8.95
N VAL A 21 -12.09 10.71 7.86
CA VAL A 21 -12.30 12.11 7.48
C VAL A 21 -12.88 12.14 6.06
N PRO A 22 -13.94 12.93 5.80
CA PRO A 22 -14.47 13.08 4.45
C PRO A 22 -13.39 13.52 3.45
N SER A 23 -13.44 12.94 2.25
CA SER A 23 -12.66 13.44 1.12
C SER A 23 -13.45 14.54 0.37
N PRO A 24 -12.80 15.33 -0.50
CA PRO A 24 -13.53 16.25 -1.40
C PRO A 24 -14.50 15.54 -2.35
N ALA A 25 -14.25 14.26 -2.66
CA ALA A 25 -15.13 13.44 -3.45
C ALA A 25 -16.28 12.92 -2.58
N ALA A 26 -17.52 13.13 -3.03
CA ALA A 26 -18.71 12.69 -2.30
C ALA A 26 -18.70 11.17 -2.08
N ASN A 27 -19.22 10.72 -0.94
CA ASN A 27 -19.31 9.31 -0.56
C ASN A 27 -17.97 8.58 -0.39
N VAL A 28 -16.88 9.33 -0.22
CA VAL A 28 -15.55 8.78 0.04
C VAL A 28 -14.97 9.37 1.32
N ASP A 29 -14.60 8.49 2.25
CA ASP A 29 -13.89 8.83 3.46
C ASP A 29 -12.44 8.31 3.39
N ARG A 30 -11.53 8.98 4.11
CA ARG A 30 -10.12 8.60 4.14
C ARG A 30 -9.52 8.63 5.54
N ARG A 31 -8.57 7.73 5.75
CA ARG A 31 -7.60 7.68 6.85
C ARG A 31 -6.23 7.92 6.25
N MET A 32 -5.70 9.13 6.47
CA MET A 32 -4.40 9.51 5.91
C MET A 32 -3.28 8.93 6.77
N LEU A 33 -2.26 8.35 6.13
CA LEU A 33 -1.12 7.71 6.80
C LEU A 33 0.15 8.56 6.61
N ASP A 34 0.45 8.94 5.37
CA ASP A 34 1.39 10.01 5.05
C ASP A 34 0.86 10.91 3.94
N ARG A 35 1.29 12.16 3.93
CA ARG A 35 0.92 13.15 2.91
C ARG A 35 1.93 14.28 2.86
N ILE A 36 2.50 14.57 1.69
CA ILE A 36 3.35 15.73 1.46
C ILE A 36 2.95 16.47 0.18
N GLY A 37 2.78 17.78 0.27
CA GLY A 37 2.44 18.66 -0.86
C GLY A 37 1.17 19.48 -0.66
N GLY A 38 0.94 20.39 -1.62
CA GLY A 38 -0.16 21.35 -1.63
C GLY A 38 -1.46 20.78 -2.20
N GLU A 39 -1.95 21.42 -3.27
CA GLU A 39 -3.16 21.01 -4.00
C GLU A 39 -3.01 19.59 -4.57
N VAL A 40 -1.86 19.33 -5.19
CA VAL A 40 -1.41 18.00 -5.61
C VAL A 40 -0.44 17.47 -4.55
N ALA A 41 -0.65 16.24 -4.08
CA ALA A 41 0.16 15.66 -3.01
C ALA A 41 0.53 14.21 -3.27
N ARG A 42 1.75 13.85 -2.87
CA ARG A 42 2.14 12.47 -2.61
C ARG A 42 1.39 12.02 -1.36
N ALA A 43 0.65 10.92 -1.43
CA ALA A 43 -0.17 10.47 -0.32
C ALA A 43 -0.23 8.94 -0.22
N THR A 44 -0.32 8.46 1.02
CA THR A 44 -0.64 7.07 1.37
C THR A 44 -1.85 7.11 2.30
N SER A 45 -2.89 6.35 2.01
CA SER A 45 -4.17 6.40 2.75
C SER A 45 -4.91 5.08 2.71
N ILE A 46 -5.79 4.86 3.69
CA ILE A 46 -6.87 3.88 3.59
C ILE A 46 -8.13 4.67 3.25
N VAL A 47 -8.85 4.27 2.20
CA VAL A 47 -9.99 4.99 1.64
C VAL A 47 -11.19 4.07 1.59
N ARG A 48 -12.36 4.57 1.98
CA ARG A 48 -13.63 3.86 1.94
C ARG A 48 -14.57 4.53 0.95
N TYR A 49 -15.11 3.72 0.05
CA TYR A 49 -16.17 4.07 -0.88
C TYR A 49 -17.49 3.55 -0.32
N ALA A 50 -18.49 4.42 -0.18
CA ALA A 50 -19.83 3.98 0.19
C ALA A 50 -20.49 3.19 -0.96
N PRO A 51 -21.48 2.32 -0.68
CA PRO A 51 -22.27 1.67 -1.73
C PRO A 51 -22.89 2.67 -2.70
N GLY A 52 -22.87 2.35 -3.99
CA GLY A 52 -23.36 3.22 -5.07
C GLY A 52 -22.42 4.38 -5.42
N SER A 53 -21.17 4.37 -4.95
CA SER A 53 -20.20 5.40 -5.33
C SER A 53 -19.87 5.31 -6.83
N LEU A 54 -19.87 6.45 -7.50
CA LEU A 54 -19.51 6.61 -8.91
C LEU A 54 -18.86 7.99 -9.10
N PHE A 55 -17.67 8.02 -9.70
CA PHE A 55 -16.93 9.26 -9.94
C PHE A 55 -16.93 9.61 -11.42
N PRO A 56 -16.77 10.90 -11.77
CA PRO A 56 -16.39 11.26 -13.12
C PRO A 56 -15.05 10.61 -13.50
N PRO A 57 -14.86 10.26 -14.78
CA PRO A 57 -13.57 9.76 -15.22
C PRO A 57 -12.45 10.77 -14.96
N HIS A 58 -11.30 10.31 -14.49
CA HIS A 58 -10.15 11.17 -14.17
C HIS A 58 -8.82 10.53 -14.56
N THR A 59 -7.81 11.37 -14.71
CA THR A 59 -6.46 10.98 -15.12
C THR A 59 -5.49 10.99 -13.93
N HIS A 60 -4.67 9.96 -13.82
CA HIS A 60 -3.64 9.83 -12.79
C HIS A 60 -2.34 10.54 -13.22
N GLY A 61 -2.14 11.78 -12.80
CA GLY A 61 -0.94 12.55 -13.17
C GLY A 61 0.38 11.98 -12.63
N GLY A 62 0.37 11.42 -11.41
CA GLY A 62 1.53 10.80 -10.76
C GLY A 62 1.36 9.31 -10.47
N GLY A 63 0.38 8.67 -11.11
CA GLY A 63 0.01 7.29 -10.88
C GLY A 63 -0.77 7.05 -9.59
N GLU A 64 -1.41 5.89 -9.54
CA GLU A 64 -2.19 5.35 -8.44
C GLU A 64 -1.86 3.86 -8.27
N GLU A 65 -1.53 3.45 -7.05
CA GLU A 65 -1.34 2.06 -6.67
C GLU A 65 -2.29 1.76 -5.52
N PHE A 66 -3.02 0.65 -5.59
CA PHE A 66 -3.90 0.28 -4.49
C PHE A 66 -4.07 -1.22 -4.28
N ILE A 67 -4.55 -1.58 -3.10
CA ILE A 67 -5.05 -2.90 -2.74
C ILE A 67 -6.50 -2.74 -2.32
N VAL A 68 -7.38 -3.57 -2.85
CA VAL A 68 -8.75 -3.70 -2.34
C VAL A 68 -8.71 -4.54 -1.07
N LEU A 69 -8.97 -3.91 0.08
CA LEU A 69 -8.92 -4.53 1.40
C LEU A 69 -10.24 -5.23 1.75
N ASP A 70 -11.36 -4.64 1.33
CA ASP A 70 -12.71 -5.16 1.57
C ASP A 70 -13.66 -4.69 0.45
N GLY A 71 -14.70 -5.48 0.19
CA GLY A 71 -15.70 -5.19 -0.85
C GLY A 71 -15.17 -5.35 -2.29
N VAL A 72 -15.69 -4.54 -3.21
CA VAL A 72 -15.35 -4.59 -4.64
C VAL A 72 -15.19 -3.17 -5.19
N PHE A 73 -13.98 -2.83 -5.63
CA PHE A 73 -13.73 -1.64 -6.45
C PHE A 73 -14.09 -1.93 -7.91
N GLN A 74 -14.52 -0.94 -8.67
CA GLN A 74 -14.93 -1.10 -10.06
C GLN A 74 -14.44 0.07 -10.92
N ASP A 75 -14.25 -0.17 -12.21
CA ASP A 75 -14.10 0.86 -13.24
C ASP A 75 -14.71 0.37 -14.57
N GLU A 76 -14.43 1.05 -15.68
CA GLU A 76 -14.91 0.64 -17.02
C GLU A 76 -14.34 -0.70 -17.52
N HIS A 77 -13.30 -1.22 -16.88
CA HIS A 77 -12.63 -2.47 -17.23
C HIS A 77 -13.13 -3.65 -16.39
N GLY A 78 -13.86 -3.41 -15.30
CA GLY A 78 -14.60 -4.44 -14.56
C GLY A 78 -14.48 -4.35 -13.04
N ASP A 79 -14.51 -5.52 -12.41
CA ASP A 79 -14.57 -5.67 -10.96
C ASP A 79 -13.21 -6.06 -10.38
N TYR A 80 -12.83 -5.40 -9.30
CA TYR A 80 -11.62 -5.64 -8.52
C TYR A 80 -12.03 -6.04 -7.09
N PRO A 81 -12.20 -7.34 -6.80
CA PRO A 81 -12.62 -7.79 -5.48
C PRO A 81 -11.53 -7.61 -4.43
N ALA A 82 -11.90 -7.74 -3.15
CA ALA A 82 -10.95 -7.78 -2.04
C ALA A 82 -9.81 -8.80 -2.30
N GLY A 83 -8.58 -8.36 -2.07
CA GLY A 83 -7.36 -9.09 -2.43
C GLY A 83 -6.75 -8.70 -3.77
N THR A 84 -7.39 -7.83 -4.56
CA THR A 84 -6.81 -7.33 -5.82
C THR A 84 -5.80 -6.20 -5.56
N TYR A 85 -4.60 -6.33 -6.13
CA TYR A 85 -3.56 -5.31 -6.21
C TYR A 85 -3.55 -4.69 -7.60
N VAL A 86 -3.55 -3.35 -7.66
CA VAL A 86 -3.64 -2.59 -8.91
C VAL A 86 -2.55 -1.52 -8.96
N ARG A 87 -1.98 -1.32 -10.15
CA ARG A 87 -1.18 -0.15 -10.52
C ARG A 87 -1.78 0.50 -11.76
N ASN A 88 -2.18 1.75 -11.60
CA ASN A 88 -2.61 2.67 -12.64
C ASN A 88 -1.47 3.69 -12.86
N PRO A 89 -0.59 3.51 -13.86
CA PRO A 89 0.60 4.34 -14.03
C PRO A 89 0.25 5.79 -14.43
N PRO A 90 1.20 6.73 -14.35
CA PRO A 90 1.00 8.09 -14.85
C PRO A 90 0.36 8.13 -16.24
N THR A 91 -0.54 9.09 -16.45
CA THR A 91 -1.35 9.32 -17.66
C THR A 91 -2.49 8.33 -17.91
N SER A 92 -2.59 7.23 -17.14
CA SER A 92 -3.77 6.38 -17.18
C SER A 92 -5.03 7.14 -16.74
N ARG A 93 -6.19 6.72 -17.26
CA ARG A 93 -7.49 7.32 -16.99
C ARG A 93 -8.51 6.23 -16.79
N HIS A 94 -9.37 6.39 -15.79
CA HIS A 94 -10.45 5.47 -15.48
C HIS A 94 -11.66 6.20 -14.89
N GLN A 95 -12.79 5.50 -14.80
CA GLN A 95 -14.01 5.93 -14.11
C GLN A 95 -14.28 5.06 -12.89
N PRO A 96 -13.77 5.43 -11.70
CA PRO A 96 -13.97 4.62 -10.51
C PRO A 96 -15.42 4.53 -10.08
N ALA A 97 -15.78 3.37 -9.57
CA ALA A 97 -17.07 3.08 -8.99
C ALA A 97 -16.96 2.01 -7.88
N SER A 98 -18.01 1.89 -7.09
CA SER A 98 -18.21 0.74 -6.22
C SER A 98 -19.69 0.58 -5.91
N ALA A 99 -20.35 -0.35 -6.61
CA ALA A 99 -21.78 -0.63 -6.45
C ALA A 99 -22.10 -1.11 -5.03
N LYS A 100 -21.26 -2.00 -4.47
CA LYS A 100 -21.46 -2.59 -3.13
C LYS A 100 -20.68 -1.88 -2.02
N GLY A 101 -19.84 -0.91 -2.36
CA GLY A 101 -18.88 -0.31 -1.44
C GLY A 101 -17.58 -1.12 -1.38
N CYS A 102 -16.49 -0.44 -1.04
CA CYS A 102 -15.19 -1.06 -0.84
C CYS A 102 -14.30 -0.23 0.09
N THR A 103 -13.26 -0.87 0.62
CA THR A 103 -12.17 -0.18 1.30
C THR A 103 -10.87 -0.53 0.58
N ILE A 104 -10.04 0.48 0.30
CA ILE A 104 -8.76 0.31 -0.38
C ILE A 104 -7.61 0.90 0.43
N PHE A 105 -6.43 0.30 0.37
CA PHE A 105 -5.17 0.97 0.71
C PHE A 105 -4.60 1.56 -0.57
N VAL A 106 -4.36 2.87 -0.62
CA VAL A 106 -4.01 3.58 -1.85
C VAL A 106 -2.80 4.49 -1.66
N LYS A 107 -1.96 4.53 -2.69
CA LYS A 107 -0.78 5.38 -2.84
C LYS A 107 -0.92 6.21 -4.12
N LEU A 108 -0.81 7.53 -3.98
CA LEU A 108 -0.93 8.49 -5.08
C LEU A 108 0.36 9.28 -5.24
N TRP A 109 0.73 9.60 -6.48
CA TRP A 109 1.92 10.40 -6.81
C TRP A 109 3.23 9.79 -6.27
N GLN A 110 3.36 8.47 -6.39
CA GLN A 110 4.54 7.71 -5.94
C GLN A 110 5.23 6.95 -7.08
N PHE A 111 4.84 7.20 -8.33
CA PHE A 111 5.41 6.55 -9.51
C PHE A 111 6.54 7.38 -10.11
N ASP A 112 7.42 6.72 -10.87
CA ASP A 112 8.24 7.40 -11.88
C ASP A 112 7.31 8.07 -12.91
N PRO A 113 7.46 9.37 -13.25
CA PRO A 113 6.64 10.03 -14.28
C PRO A 113 6.66 9.33 -15.65
N THR A 114 7.69 8.55 -15.94
CA THR A 114 7.88 7.76 -17.16
C THR A 114 7.36 6.32 -17.05
N ASP A 115 6.94 5.87 -15.87
CA ASP A 115 6.33 4.54 -15.69
C ASP A 115 5.06 4.42 -16.54
N ARG A 116 4.92 3.31 -17.26
CA ARG A 116 3.74 2.96 -18.06
C ARG A 116 3.27 1.53 -17.77
N THR A 117 3.77 0.91 -16.71
CA THR A 117 3.47 -0.46 -16.32
C THR A 117 2.21 -0.50 -15.48
N GLY A 118 1.10 -0.90 -16.13
CA GLY A 118 -0.13 -1.28 -15.45
C GLY A 118 -0.02 -2.66 -14.81
N VAL A 119 -0.64 -2.84 -13.65
CA VAL A 119 -0.75 -4.14 -12.96
C VAL A 119 -2.17 -4.32 -12.47
N ASN A 120 -2.70 -5.54 -12.63
CA ASN A 120 -3.95 -5.98 -12.02
C ASN A 120 -3.77 -7.45 -11.64
N ILE A 121 -3.58 -7.71 -10.33
CA ILE A 121 -3.32 -9.04 -9.79
C ILE A 121 -4.33 -9.32 -8.69
N ASN A 122 -5.18 -10.33 -8.87
CA ASN A 122 -5.94 -10.90 -7.76
C ASN A 122 -4.99 -11.78 -6.91
N MET A 123 -4.58 -11.27 -5.74
CA MET A 123 -3.61 -11.95 -4.87
C MET A 123 -4.16 -13.25 -4.26
N ALA A 124 -5.48 -13.41 -4.19
CA ALA A 124 -6.11 -14.63 -3.68
C ALA A 124 -6.01 -15.80 -4.67
N GLU A 125 -5.79 -15.51 -5.96
CA GLU A 125 -5.65 -16.51 -7.03
C GLU A 125 -4.18 -16.84 -7.33
N GLN A 126 -3.24 -16.20 -6.63
CA GLN A 126 -1.81 -16.45 -6.82
C GLN A 126 -1.30 -17.52 -5.87
N VAL A 127 -0.27 -18.25 -6.31
CA VAL A 127 0.45 -19.22 -5.49
C VAL A 127 1.66 -18.55 -4.85
N ALA A 128 1.71 -18.52 -3.51
CA ALA A 128 2.87 -18.05 -2.79
C ALA A 128 4.03 -19.06 -2.88
N VAL A 129 5.24 -18.56 -3.09
CA VAL A 129 6.44 -19.38 -3.23
C VAL A 129 7.33 -19.20 -2.01
N ALA A 130 7.78 -20.30 -1.40
CA ALA A 130 8.71 -20.26 -0.29
C ALA A 130 10.05 -19.61 -0.70
N VAL A 131 10.60 -18.75 0.15
CA VAL A 131 11.84 -18.02 -0.14
C VAL A 131 13.04 -18.76 0.44
N LEU A 132 13.99 -19.11 -0.42
CA LEU A 132 15.24 -19.73 0.01
C LEU A 132 15.98 -18.79 0.98
N GLY A 133 16.40 -19.34 2.13
CA GLY A 133 17.11 -18.57 3.16
C GLY A 133 16.21 -17.72 4.07
N ARG A 134 14.88 -17.74 3.90
CA ARG A 134 13.92 -17.10 4.83
C ARG A 134 12.90 -18.14 5.32
N PRO A 135 13.25 -18.97 6.32
CA PRO A 135 12.36 -20.01 6.84
C PRO A 135 11.01 -19.44 7.27
N GLY A 136 9.91 -20.11 6.89
CA GLY A 136 8.56 -19.66 7.23
C GLY A 136 8.06 -18.47 6.42
N VAL A 137 8.78 -18.01 5.39
CA VAL A 137 8.33 -16.93 4.50
C VAL A 137 7.96 -17.47 3.12
N ALA A 138 6.75 -17.17 2.68
CA ALA A 138 6.30 -17.38 1.30
C ALA A 138 5.90 -16.04 0.67
N VAL A 139 6.14 -15.88 -0.63
CA VAL A 139 5.99 -14.60 -1.33
C VAL A 139 5.16 -14.75 -2.60
N ILE A 140 4.26 -13.79 -2.82
CA ILE A 140 3.64 -13.49 -4.12
C ILE A 140 4.27 -12.18 -4.62
N PRO A 141 5.08 -12.20 -5.69
CA PRO A 141 5.59 -10.98 -6.30
C PRO A 141 4.45 -10.17 -6.94
N LEU A 142 4.40 -8.88 -6.67
CA LEU A 142 3.34 -7.99 -7.19
C LEU A 142 3.88 -7.01 -8.24
N PHE A 143 5.04 -6.42 -7.96
CA PHE A 143 5.69 -5.49 -8.89
C PHE A 143 7.19 -5.38 -8.58
N ARG A 144 8.00 -5.13 -9.60
CA ARG A 144 9.43 -4.81 -9.42
C ARG A 144 9.94 -3.99 -10.59
N ASP A 145 10.69 -2.94 -10.27
CA ASP A 145 11.47 -2.17 -11.24
C ASP A 145 12.84 -1.80 -10.65
N LEU A 146 13.47 -0.75 -11.19
CA LEU A 146 14.76 -0.24 -10.72
C LEU A 146 14.66 0.52 -9.38
N ARG A 147 13.46 0.97 -8.99
CA ARG A 147 13.22 1.84 -7.84
C ARG A 147 12.72 1.05 -6.63
N GLU A 148 11.78 0.14 -6.86
CA GLU A 148 11.05 -0.57 -5.82
C GLU A 148 10.79 -2.04 -6.12
N THR A 149 10.55 -2.80 -5.05
CA THR A 149 10.03 -4.16 -5.10
C THR A 149 8.81 -4.23 -4.21
N VAL A 150 7.73 -4.81 -4.73
CA VAL A 150 6.44 -4.94 -4.07
C VAL A 150 6.02 -6.40 -4.06
N SER A 151 5.69 -6.89 -2.88
CA SER A 151 5.26 -8.27 -2.67
C SER A 151 4.15 -8.35 -1.63
N LEU A 152 3.38 -9.42 -1.72
CA LEU A 152 2.63 -9.93 -0.58
C LEU A 152 3.44 -11.06 0.04
N GLU A 153 3.76 -10.95 1.31
CA GLU A 153 4.41 -12.01 2.08
C GLU A 153 3.42 -12.69 3.03
N THR A 154 3.53 -14.00 3.14
CA THR A 154 2.91 -14.80 4.19
C THR A 154 4.01 -15.29 5.10
N TRP A 155 3.90 -14.97 6.39
CA TRP A 155 4.82 -15.42 7.44
C TRP A 155 4.11 -16.48 8.27
N SER A 156 4.67 -17.68 8.33
CA SER A 156 4.18 -18.77 9.16
C SER A 156 4.18 -18.40 10.66
N PRO A 157 3.38 -19.07 11.50
CA PRO A 157 3.41 -18.88 12.94
C PRO A 157 4.81 -18.86 13.54
N GLY A 158 5.14 -17.81 14.30
CA GLY A 158 6.44 -17.65 14.95
C GLY A 158 7.64 -17.43 14.02
N ALA A 159 7.42 -17.22 12.72
CA ALA A 159 8.52 -16.95 11.79
C ALA A 159 9.26 -15.66 12.18
N GLU A 160 10.59 -15.75 12.27
CA GLU A 160 11.48 -14.61 12.51
C GLU A 160 11.93 -13.99 11.20
N ILE A 161 11.75 -12.68 11.09
CA ILE A 161 12.04 -11.88 9.90
C ILE A 161 13.15 -10.90 10.24
N SER A 162 14.26 -11.03 9.53
CA SER A 162 15.35 -10.07 9.56
C SER A 162 15.74 -9.75 8.13
N ALA A 163 15.60 -8.49 7.73
CA ALA A 163 15.88 -8.06 6.36
C ALA A 163 16.38 -6.62 6.32
N ASP A 164 17.56 -6.41 5.74
CA ASP A 164 18.09 -5.08 5.49
C ASP A 164 17.27 -4.39 4.41
N VAL A 165 16.89 -3.13 4.66
CA VAL A 165 16.09 -2.30 3.75
C VAL A 165 16.88 -1.05 3.38
N PRO A 166 17.95 -1.19 2.57
CA PRO A 166 18.85 -0.08 2.25
C PRO A 166 18.16 1.08 1.52
N GLY A 167 17.02 0.85 0.86
CA GLY A 167 16.17 1.89 0.27
C GLY A 167 14.89 2.18 1.05
N GLY A 168 14.83 1.76 2.32
CA GLY A 168 13.65 1.85 3.19
C GLY A 168 12.56 0.84 2.83
N ALA A 169 11.55 0.75 3.68
CA ALA A 169 10.41 -0.13 3.48
C ALA A 169 9.10 0.46 4.00
N GLU A 170 8.00 0.01 3.40
CA GLU A 170 6.64 0.22 3.88
C GLU A 170 5.94 -1.14 3.97
N LEU A 171 5.24 -1.36 5.07
CA LEU A 171 4.53 -2.60 5.37
C LEU A 171 3.07 -2.26 5.70
N LEU A 172 2.14 -3.11 5.27
CA LEU A 172 0.76 -3.10 5.72
C LEU A 172 0.35 -4.53 6.08
N VAL A 173 -0.01 -4.76 7.34
CA VAL A 173 -0.58 -6.04 7.75
C VAL A 173 -1.99 -6.16 7.17
N LEU A 174 -2.20 -7.18 6.36
CA LEU A 174 -3.51 -7.49 5.78
C LEU A 174 -4.30 -8.46 6.67
N ASP A 175 -3.60 -9.42 7.29
CA ASP A 175 -4.21 -10.44 8.14
C ASP A 175 -3.22 -10.98 9.18
N GLY A 176 -3.73 -11.52 10.29
CA GLY A 176 -2.94 -12.01 11.41
C GLY A 176 -2.23 -10.89 12.19
N THR A 177 -1.13 -11.25 12.84
CA THR A 177 -0.36 -10.32 13.69
C THR A 177 1.14 -10.58 13.62
N CYS A 178 1.95 -9.57 13.93
CA CYS A 178 3.38 -9.71 14.18
C CYS A 178 3.84 -8.69 15.21
N LEU A 179 5.04 -8.89 15.76
CA LEU A 179 5.78 -7.89 16.52
C LEU A 179 6.92 -7.40 15.65
N GLU A 180 7.02 -6.09 15.38
CA GLU A 180 8.15 -5.48 14.68
C GLU A 180 8.90 -4.55 15.63
N SER A 181 10.19 -4.82 15.86
CA SER A 181 11.04 -4.08 16.80
C SER A 181 10.39 -3.92 18.20
N GLY A 182 9.66 -4.94 18.65
CA GLY A 182 8.95 -4.98 19.94
C GLY A 182 7.55 -4.33 19.93
N GLU A 183 7.11 -3.73 18.83
CA GLU A 183 5.78 -3.14 18.71
C GLU A 183 4.80 -4.06 17.98
N SER A 184 3.57 -4.17 18.49
CA SER A 184 2.55 -5.01 17.87
C SER A 184 2.06 -4.40 16.57
N MET A 185 1.94 -5.23 15.53
CA MET A 185 1.27 -4.93 14.29
C MET A 185 0.13 -5.95 14.10
N ARG A 186 -1.07 -5.43 13.83
CA ARG A 186 -2.28 -6.19 13.52
C ARG A 186 -2.84 -5.73 12.18
N ALA A 187 -3.86 -6.41 11.65
CA ALA A 187 -4.56 -6.00 10.43
C ALA A 187 -4.79 -4.47 10.38
N LEU A 188 -4.48 -3.87 9.23
CA LEU A 188 -4.47 -2.42 8.96
C LEU A 188 -3.38 -1.60 9.67
N THR A 189 -2.46 -2.22 10.40
CA THR A 189 -1.27 -1.52 10.88
C THR A 189 -0.33 -1.28 9.71
N TRP A 190 -0.04 -0.01 9.47
CA TRP A 190 0.92 0.45 8.48
C TRP A 190 2.21 0.89 9.18
N LEU A 191 3.34 0.48 8.63
CA LEU A 191 4.66 0.81 9.12
C LEU A 191 5.50 1.36 7.97
N ARG A 192 6.20 2.46 8.21
CA ARG A 192 7.26 2.99 7.34
C ARG A 192 8.58 2.95 8.08
N ILE A 193 9.59 2.35 7.44
CA ILE A 193 10.95 2.17 7.96
C ILE A 193 11.91 2.96 7.06
N PRO A 194 12.76 3.85 7.61
CA PRO A 194 13.58 4.76 6.82
C PRO A 194 14.71 4.05 6.05
N VAL A 195 15.28 4.78 5.10
CA VAL A 195 16.43 4.35 4.28
C VAL A 195 17.60 3.92 5.16
N GLY A 196 18.23 2.79 4.83
CA GLY A 196 19.41 2.28 5.55
C GLY A 196 19.10 1.52 6.86
N SER A 197 17.83 1.20 7.11
CA SER A 197 17.39 0.46 8.31
C SER A 197 17.16 -1.02 8.04
N GLN A 198 16.60 -1.73 9.02
CA GLN A 198 16.28 -3.15 8.96
C GLN A 198 14.82 -3.39 9.38
N ILE A 199 14.17 -4.41 8.81
CA ILE A 199 12.96 -5.02 9.37
C ILE A 199 13.39 -6.05 10.40
N GLN A 200 12.87 -5.96 11.63
CA GLN A 200 13.04 -6.99 12.65
C GLN A 200 11.67 -7.40 13.16
N ALA A 201 11.12 -8.52 12.68
CA ALA A 201 9.77 -8.94 13.04
C ALA A 201 9.67 -10.40 13.47
N VAL A 202 8.67 -10.71 14.28
CA VAL A 202 8.26 -12.09 14.62
C VAL A 202 6.77 -12.23 14.35
N ALA A 203 6.39 -13.18 13.51
CA ALA A 203 4.99 -13.46 13.23
C ALA A 203 4.27 -14.02 14.47
N GLY A 204 3.00 -13.67 14.63
CA GLY A 204 2.16 -14.15 15.72
C GLY A 204 1.88 -15.65 15.67
N ASP A 205 1.10 -16.13 16.64
CA ASP A 205 0.73 -17.55 16.80
C ASP A 205 -0.10 -18.12 15.64
N GLN A 206 -0.85 -17.27 14.93
CA GLN A 206 -1.60 -17.63 13.72
C GLN A 206 -0.87 -17.26 12.42
N GLY A 207 0.37 -16.75 12.52
CA GLY A 207 1.10 -16.18 11.38
C GLY A 207 0.58 -14.80 10.99
N THR A 208 1.04 -14.29 9.84
CA THR A 208 0.57 -13.01 9.29
C THR A 208 0.70 -12.94 7.77
N ARG A 209 -0.14 -12.12 7.14
CA ARG A 209 -0.02 -11.71 5.75
C ARG A 209 0.27 -10.22 5.69
N VAL A 210 1.35 -9.85 5.02
CA VAL A 210 1.86 -8.48 5.01
C VAL A 210 2.16 -8.07 3.57
N TRP A 211 1.56 -6.98 3.12
CA TRP A 211 2.01 -6.29 1.93
C TRP A 211 3.29 -5.53 2.24
N ILE A 212 4.33 -5.68 1.43
CA ILE A 212 5.64 -5.05 1.64
C ILE A 212 6.09 -4.36 0.35
N LYS A 213 6.51 -3.11 0.49
CA LYS A 213 7.21 -2.35 -0.55
C LYS A 213 8.58 -1.93 -0.02
N THR A 214 9.63 -2.21 -0.77
CA THR A 214 11.01 -1.80 -0.42
C THR A 214 11.62 -0.95 -1.52
N GLY A 215 12.60 -0.10 -1.18
CA GLY A 215 13.39 0.67 -2.15
C GLY A 215 12.83 2.06 -2.50
N GLY A 216 11.50 2.22 -2.47
CA GLY A 216 10.79 3.41 -2.91
C GLY A 216 11.04 4.67 -2.07
N LEU A 217 11.46 4.56 -0.81
CA LEU A 217 11.66 5.71 0.08
C LEU A 217 12.89 6.57 -0.29
N ARG A 218 13.70 6.14 -1.27
CA ARG A 218 14.73 6.98 -1.90
C ARG A 218 14.15 8.04 -2.84
N PHE A 219 12.85 7.97 -3.15
CA PHE A 219 12.17 8.79 -4.16
C PHE A 219 10.90 9.45 -3.59
N THR A 220 11.05 10.27 -2.55
CA THR A 220 9.93 10.83 -1.76
C THR A 220 9.60 12.29 -2.06
N ASN A 221 10.24 12.87 -3.07
CA ASN A 221 10.04 14.25 -3.49
C ASN A 221 8.54 14.55 -3.76
N PRO A 222 8.00 15.67 -3.27
CA PRO A 222 6.61 16.04 -3.52
C PRO A 222 6.34 16.31 -5.01
N PRO A 223 5.08 16.23 -5.46
CA PRO A 223 4.71 16.60 -6.83
C PRO A 223 5.23 17.99 -7.22
N GLY A 224 5.78 18.11 -8.43
CA GLY A 224 6.30 19.39 -8.95
C GLY A 224 7.66 19.81 -8.41
N SER A 225 8.36 18.97 -7.64
CA SER A 225 9.70 19.27 -7.07
C SER A 225 10.88 18.63 -7.82
N GLN A 226 10.69 18.21 -9.08
CA GLN A 226 11.84 17.88 -9.94
C GLN A 226 12.45 19.17 -10.55
N PRO A 227 13.78 19.23 -10.72
CA PRO A 227 14.45 20.37 -11.34
C PRO A 227 14.05 20.57 -12.82
#